data_AF-A0A832K8Z9-F1
#
_entry.id   AF-A0A832K8Z9-F1
#
_cell.length_a   1.000
_cell.length_b   1.000
_cell.length_c   1.000
_cell.angle_alpha   90.00
_cell.angle_beta   90.00
_cell.angle_gamma   90.00
#
_symmetry.space_group_name_H-M   'P 1'
#
loop_
_entity.id
_entity.type
_entity.pdbx_description
1 polymer ?
#
loop_
_entity_poly.entity_id
_entity_poly.type
_entity_poly.pdbx_seq_one_letter_code
_entity_poly.pdbx_strand_id
1 'polypeptide(L)'
;MRRWLSVFAIAGLVAGAMPAQEKSALESEPKGWTDIFPDAKLKGWTRLSIPPGQPVKDYAGWKVDAKNKVLLCEGDKLGHEWLRYDREFGDFILHVEWRFHKLEGSPRYNSGVFVRNSADGAIWHQAQTGARPAHRALFLIMGVFILADNPLFD
;
A
#
# COMPACT_ATOMS: atom_id res chain seq x y z
N MET A 1 32.97 -49.65 -37.65
CA MET A 1 31.76 -48.80 -37.71
C MET A 1 31.35 -48.47 -36.28
N ARG A 2 31.39 -47.20 -35.85
CA ARG A 2 30.99 -46.80 -34.50
C ARG A 2 30.38 -45.39 -34.59
N ARG A 3 29.04 -45.34 -34.60
CA ARG A 3 28.25 -44.10 -34.69
C ARG A 3 28.35 -43.39 -33.33
N TRP A 4 28.89 -42.18 -33.32
CA TRP A 4 28.74 -41.24 -32.21
C TRP A 4 27.44 -40.47 -32.42
N LEU A 5 26.46 -40.67 -31.55
CA LEU A 5 25.26 -39.82 -31.49
C LEU A 5 25.56 -38.67 -30.54
N SER A 6 25.70 -37.47 -31.10
CA SER A 6 25.74 -36.22 -30.36
C SER A 6 24.37 -36.00 -29.70
N VAL A 7 24.33 -35.95 -28.37
CA VAL A 7 23.16 -35.47 -27.63
C VAL A 7 23.34 -33.97 -27.44
N PHE A 8 22.64 -33.18 -28.25
CA PHE A 8 22.45 -31.76 -27.98
C PHE A 8 21.33 -31.63 -26.93
N ALA A 9 21.70 -31.31 -25.70
CA ALA A 9 20.73 -30.87 -24.69
C ALA A 9 20.24 -29.47 -25.07
N ILE A 10 19.03 -29.37 -25.62
CA ILE A 10 18.34 -28.09 -25.77
C ILE A 10 17.83 -27.70 -24.39
N ALA A 11 18.61 -26.90 -23.68
CA ALA A 11 18.14 -26.19 -22.49
C ALA A 11 17.19 -25.07 -22.96
N GLY A 12 15.89 -25.37 -22.98
CA GLY A 12 14.85 -24.38 -23.26
C GLY A 12 14.77 -23.36 -22.12
N LEU A 13 15.27 -22.15 -22.37
CA LEU A 13 14.98 -20.97 -21.56
C LEU A 13 13.49 -20.64 -21.69
N VAL A 14 12.66 -21.18 -20.80
CA VAL A 14 11.32 -20.65 -20.59
C VAL A 14 11.47 -19.39 -19.74
N ALA A 15 11.77 -18.27 -20.40
CA ALA A 15 11.51 -16.96 -19.80
C ALA A 15 9.99 -16.83 -19.67
N GLY A 16 9.46 -17.10 -18.49
CA GLY A 16 8.04 -16.91 -18.21
C GLY A 16 7.68 -15.45 -18.48
N ALA A 17 6.91 -15.20 -19.55
CA ALA A 17 6.31 -13.89 -19.76
C ALA A 17 5.38 -13.63 -18.57
N MET A 18 5.79 -12.72 -17.69
CA MET A 18 4.86 -12.24 -16.66
C MET A 18 3.74 -11.52 -17.42
N PRO A 19 2.47 -11.89 -17.21
CA PRO A 19 1.37 -11.20 -17.85
C PRO A 19 1.44 -9.71 -17.51
N ALA A 20 1.19 -8.87 -18.52
CA ALA A 20 1.06 -7.44 -18.30
C ALA A 20 -0.02 -7.20 -17.24
N GLN A 21 0.23 -6.25 -16.33
CA GLN A 21 -0.75 -5.90 -15.31
C GLN A 21 -2.04 -5.44 -15.99
N GLU A 22 -3.16 -6.06 -15.62
CA GLU A 22 -4.47 -5.65 -16.09
C GLU A 22 -4.79 -4.23 -15.59
N LYS A 23 -5.60 -3.50 -16.38
CA LYS A 23 -6.09 -2.19 -15.95
C LYS A 23 -6.91 -2.35 -14.67
N SER A 24 -6.66 -1.47 -13.71
CA SER A 24 -7.49 -1.33 -12.51
C SER A 24 -8.92 -0.89 -12.85
N ALA A 25 -9.81 -0.99 -11.86
CA ALA A 25 -11.17 -0.47 -11.96
C ALA A 25 -11.17 1.06 -12.22
N LEU A 26 -10.26 1.80 -11.57
CA LEU A 26 -10.12 3.25 -11.78
C LEU A 26 -9.70 3.58 -13.23
N GLU A 27 -8.76 2.83 -13.79
CA GLU A 27 -8.29 3.04 -15.17
C GLU A 27 -9.33 2.65 -16.23
N SER A 28 -10.18 1.67 -15.91
CA SER A 28 -11.20 1.16 -16.82
C SER A 28 -12.48 2.02 -16.79
N GLU A 29 -12.90 2.46 -15.60
CA GLU A 29 -14.14 3.21 -15.35
C GLU A 29 -13.89 4.41 -14.41
N PRO A 30 -13.30 5.52 -14.91
CA PRO A 30 -12.82 6.61 -14.04
C PRO A 30 -13.93 7.54 -13.50
N LYS A 31 -15.19 7.35 -13.90
CA LYS A 31 -16.30 8.22 -13.46
C LYS A 31 -16.74 7.86 -12.04
N GLY A 32 -17.03 8.87 -11.22
CA GLY A 32 -17.57 8.68 -9.86
C GLY A 32 -16.53 8.48 -8.76
N TRP A 33 -15.25 8.34 -9.10
CA TRP A 33 -14.18 8.21 -8.12
C TRP A 33 -13.93 9.53 -7.39
N THR A 34 -13.68 9.42 -6.08
CA THR A 34 -13.26 10.52 -5.22
C THR A 34 -11.78 10.35 -4.88
N ASP A 35 -10.96 11.36 -5.16
CA ASP A 35 -9.58 11.45 -4.67
C ASP A 35 -9.60 11.79 -3.17
N ILE A 36 -9.13 10.87 -2.33
CA ILE A 36 -9.03 11.06 -0.88
C ILE A 36 -7.58 11.29 -0.43
N PHE A 37 -6.66 11.51 -1.36
CA PHE A 37 -5.27 11.77 -1.05
C PHE A 37 -5.13 12.94 -0.06
N PRO A 38 -4.38 12.77 1.05
CA PRO A 38 -4.33 13.77 2.12
C PRO A 38 -3.67 15.07 1.68
N ASP A 39 -4.09 16.17 2.28
CA ASP A 39 -3.37 17.43 2.19
C ASP A 39 -2.11 17.43 3.07
N ALA A 40 -1.29 18.48 2.95
CA ALA A 40 -0.05 18.62 3.72
C ALA A 40 -0.25 18.67 5.25
N LYS A 41 -1.47 18.96 5.71
CA LYS A 41 -1.85 18.99 7.12
C LYS A 41 -2.54 17.70 7.57
N LEU A 42 -2.67 16.71 6.67
CA LEU A 42 -3.39 15.46 6.86
C LEU A 42 -4.84 15.69 7.33
N LYS A 43 -5.51 16.74 6.84
CA LYS A 43 -6.90 17.03 7.25
C LYS A 43 -7.83 15.86 6.91
N GLY A 44 -8.64 15.44 7.87
CA GLY A 44 -9.54 14.29 7.73
C GLY A 44 -8.83 12.94 7.79
N TRP A 45 -7.56 12.92 8.23
CA TRP A 45 -6.81 11.70 8.49
C TRP A 45 -6.28 11.71 9.93
N THR A 46 -6.46 10.61 10.64
CA THR A 46 -6.06 10.43 12.03
C THR A 46 -4.98 9.36 12.17
N ARG A 47 -3.93 9.67 12.93
CA ARG A 47 -2.90 8.68 13.33
C ARG A 47 -3.41 7.87 14.52
N LEU A 48 -3.30 6.55 14.47
CA LEU A 48 -3.61 5.68 15.60
C LEU A 48 -2.53 4.62 15.78
N SER A 49 -2.31 4.21 17.02
CA SER A 49 -1.33 3.18 17.36
C SER A 49 -1.81 1.77 17.04
N ILE A 50 -0.86 0.83 16.91
CA ILE A 50 -1.11 -0.61 16.80
C ILE A 50 -0.25 -1.33 17.85
N PRO A 51 -0.80 -1.93 18.91
CA PRO A 51 -2.22 -2.03 19.24
C PRO A 51 -2.86 -0.66 19.57
N PRO A 52 -4.20 -0.55 19.53
CA PRO A 52 -4.91 0.69 19.86
C PRO A 52 -4.71 1.13 21.31
N GLY A 53 -4.98 2.41 21.57
CA GLY A 53 -4.89 3.02 22.91
C GLY A 53 -3.47 3.28 23.42
N GLN A 54 -2.44 3.03 22.59
CA GLN A 54 -1.07 3.40 22.91
C GLN A 54 -0.79 4.85 22.48
N PRO A 55 0.13 5.56 23.15
CA PRO A 55 0.56 6.87 22.70
C PRO A 55 1.13 6.82 21.28
N VAL A 56 0.56 7.64 20.40
CA VAL A 56 1.15 7.95 19.09
C VAL A 56 2.36 8.86 19.33
N LYS A 57 3.50 8.56 18.71
CA LYS A 57 4.72 9.36 18.91
C LYS A 57 4.50 10.79 18.39
N ASP A 58 5.04 11.77 19.11
CA ASP A 58 5.16 13.16 18.67
C ASP A 58 6.27 13.33 17.61
N TYR A 59 6.26 12.45 16.60
CA TYR A 59 7.14 12.46 15.45
C TYR A 59 6.29 12.48 14.19
N ALA A 60 6.42 13.51 13.37
CA ALA A 60 5.70 13.67 12.11
C ALA A 60 6.33 12.81 10.98
N GLY A 61 6.28 11.49 11.12
CA GLY A 61 6.83 10.55 10.13
C GLY A 61 5.92 10.31 8.92
N TRP A 62 4.69 10.84 8.94
CA TRP A 62 3.83 10.95 7.76
C TRP A 62 4.04 12.30 7.10
N LYS A 63 4.43 12.29 5.82
CA LYS A 63 4.74 13.53 5.09
C LYS A 63 4.10 13.51 3.72
N VAL A 64 3.48 14.60 3.32
CA VAL A 64 2.89 14.76 1.99
C VAL A 64 3.77 15.62 1.13
N ASP A 65 4.20 15.05 0.00
CA ASP A 65 4.72 15.79 -1.15
C ASP A 65 3.57 16.00 -2.13
N ALA A 66 2.90 17.14 -2.01
CA ALA A 66 1.74 17.49 -2.82
C ALA A 66 2.11 17.67 -4.31
N LYS A 67 3.35 18.07 -4.61
CA LYS A 67 3.80 18.28 -5.99
C LYS A 67 3.86 16.96 -6.74
N ASN A 68 4.36 15.92 -6.08
CA ASN A 68 4.48 14.59 -6.68
C ASN A 68 3.32 13.64 -6.32
N LYS A 69 2.30 14.12 -5.57
CA LYS A 69 1.19 13.30 -5.05
C LYS A 69 1.71 12.08 -4.27
N VAL A 70 2.66 12.29 -3.38
CA VAL A 70 3.27 11.21 -2.57
C VAL A 70 3.01 11.41 -1.08
N LEU A 71 2.43 10.42 -0.42
CA LEU A 71 2.37 10.30 1.03
C LEU A 71 3.48 9.33 1.48
N LEU A 72 4.45 9.86 2.22
CA LEU A 72 5.58 9.16 2.78
C LEU A 72 5.28 8.68 4.20
N CYS A 73 5.65 7.45 4.51
CA CYS A 73 5.64 6.85 5.83
C CYS A 73 7.06 6.46 6.25
N GLU A 74 7.65 7.18 7.21
CA GLU A 74 8.95 6.90 7.82
C GLU A 74 8.84 5.82 8.91
N GLY A 75 8.41 4.62 8.51
CA GLY A 75 8.02 3.56 9.44
C GLY A 75 9.08 3.16 10.47
N ASP A 76 10.36 3.25 10.12
CA ASP A 76 11.49 2.96 11.03
C ASP A 76 11.51 3.89 12.26
N LYS A 77 11.16 5.17 12.08
CA LYS A 77 11.13 6.18 13.15
C LYS A 77 9.75 6.27 13.81
N LEU A 78 8.71 6.14 13.00
CA LEU A 78 7.30 6.30 13.36
C LEU A 78 6.85 5.32 14.45
N GLY A 79 7.25 4.05 14.36
CA GLY A 79 6.79 3.01 15.29
C GLY A 79 5.54 2.27 14.78
N HIS A 80 4.78 1.66 15.70
CA HIS A 80 3.59 0.89 15.37
C HIS A 80 2.35 1.79 15.32
N GLU A 81 2.08 2.39 14.17
CA GLU A 81 0.88 3.19 13.95
C GLU A 81 0.44 3.10 12.48
N TRP A 82 -0.78 3.56 12.21
CA TRP A 82 -1.29 3.76 10.85
C TRP A 82 -1.83 5.18 10.67
N LEU A 83 -2.25 5.51 9.45
CA LEU A 83 -2.98 6.72 9.12
C LEU A 83 -4.36 6.33 8.58
N ARG A 84 -5.42 6.72 9.29
CA ARG A 84 -6.81 6.34 8.99
C ARG A 84 -7.58 7.54 8.45
N TYR A 85 -8.29 7.38 7.35
CA TYR A 85 -9.22 8.41 6.87
C TYR A 85 -10.46 8.48 7.77
N ASP A 86 -10.93 9.67 8.11
CA ASP A 86 -11.93 9.87 9.15
C ASP A 86 -13.37 9.62 8.69
N ARG A 87 -13.62 9.67 7.37
CA ARG A 87 -14.93 9.36 6.81
C ARG A 87 -15.13 7.85 6.69
N GLU A 88 -16.25 7.37 7.19
CA GLU A 88 -16.66 5.98 7.03
C GLU A 88 -17.32 5.74 5.67
N PHE A 89 -17.12 4.54 5.12
CA PHE A 89 -17.73 4.09 3.87
C PHE A 89 -18.39 2.73 4.08
N GLY A 90 -19.55 2.57 3.43
CA GLY A 90 -20.24 1.29 3.29
C GLY A 90 -19.53 0.44 2.26
N ASP A 91 -20.20 0.11 1.16
CA ASP A 91 -19.58 -0.64 0.07
C ASP A 91 -18.79 0.30 -0.85
N PHE A 92 -17.58 -0.14 -1.21
CA PHE A 92 -16.65 0.66 -1.99
C PHE A 92 -15.68 -0.19 -2.80
N ILE A 93 -15.15 0.41 -3.85
CA ILE A 93 -13.91 0.02 -4.52
C ILE A 93 -12.83 1.03 -4.11
N LEU A 94 -11.71 0.53 -3.60
CA LEU A 94 -10.55 1.35 -3.22
C LEU A 94 -9.40 1.06 -4.17
N HIS A 95 -8.90 2.09 -4.82
CA HIS A 95 -7.68 2.05 -5.62
C HIS A 95 -6.55 2.75 -4.86
N VAL A 96 -5.47 2.03 -4.62
CA VAL A 96 -4.27 2.58 -3.99
C VAL A 96 -3.05 2.19 -4.81
N GLU A 97 -2.19 3.15 -5.07
CA GLU A 97 -0.87 2.90 -5.64
C GLU A 97 0.19 3.10 -4.58
N TRP A 98 1.11 2.15 -4.47
CA TRP A 98 2.18 2.24 -3.49
C TRP A 98 3.48 1.64 -4.01
N ARG A 99 4.57 2.07 -3.37
CA ARG A 99 5.89 1.47 -3.55
C ARG A 99 6.71 1.60 -2.28
N PHE A 100 7.70 0.74 -2.14
CA PHE A 100 8.73 0.95 -1.13
C PHE A 100 9.82 1.86 -1.69
N HIS A 101 10.32 2.76 -0.85
CA HIS A 101 11.59 3.40 -1.17
C HIS A 101 12.71 2.39 -1.00
N LYS A 102 13.56 2.24 -2.02
CA LYS A 102 14.67 1.30 -1.94
C LYS A 102 15.65 1.75 -0.85
N LEU A 103 15.91 0.87 0.10
CA LEU A 103 16.94 1.02 1.12
C LEU A 103 18.13 0.12 0.79
N GLU A 104 19.32 0.55 1.19
CA GLU A 104 20.55 -0.24 1.05
C GLU A 104 20.56 -1.45 2.00
N GLY A 105 21.35 -2.48 1.63
CA GLY A 105 21.48 -3.71 2.41
C GLY A 105 20.35 -4.71 2.19
N SER A 106 19.89 -5.35 3.27
CA SER A 106 18.78 -6.33 3.25
C SER A 106 17.58 -5.82 4.05
N PRO A 107 16.96 -4.69 3.62
CA PRO A 107 15.84 -4.13 4.32
C PRO A 107 14.67 -5.11 4.29
N ARG A 108 14.02 -5.26 5.44
CA ARG A 108 12.74 -5.96 5.51
C ARG A 108 11.67 -4.91 5.28
N TYR A 109 10.95 -5.02 4.17
CA TYR A 109 9.81 -4.13 3.89
C TYR A 109 8.56 -4.71 4.52
N ASN A 110 7.76 -3.86 5.17
CA ASN A 110 6.44 -4.21 5.67
C ASN A 110 5.56 -2.98 5.75
N SER A 111 4.44 -3.03 5.05
CA SER A 111 3.37 -2.04 5.11
C SER A 111 2.06 -2.72 4.75
N GLY A 112 1.01 -1.94 4.53
CA GLY A 112 -0.21 -2.43 3.94
C GLY A 112 -1.28 -1.36 3.89
N VAL A 113 -2.37 -1.71 3.22
CA VAL A 113 -3.60 -0.91 3.19
C VAL A 113 -4.57 -1.53 4.18
N PHE A 114 -5.16 -0.70 5.04
CA PHE A 114 -6.15 -1.13 6.01
C PHE A 114 -7.54 -0.72 5.56
N VAL A 115 -8.54 -1.60 5.70
CA VAL A 115 -9.93 -1.36 5.33
C VAL A 115 -10.88 -1.91 6.39
N ARG A 116 -12.10 -1.34 6.47
CA ARG A 116 -13.15 -1.75 7.44
C ARG A 116 -12.61 -1.73 8.88
N ASN A 117 -11.93 -0.65 9.25
CA ASN A 117 -11.35 -0.49 10.59
C ASN A 117 -12.33 0.24 11.50
N SER A 118 -12.35 -0.09 12.79
CA SER A 118 -13.08 0.70 13.78
C SER A 118 -12.39 2.03 14.04
N ALA A 119 -13.15 3.02 14.52
CA ALA A 119 -12.63 4.37 14.74
C ALA A 119 -11.51 4.45 15.78
N ASP A 120 -11.52 3.55 16.76
CA ASP A 120 -10.49 3.41 17.80
C ASP A 120 -9.33 2.49 17.40
N GLY A 121 -9.42 1.82 16.25
CA GLY A 121 -8.44 0.85 15.78
C GLY A 121 -8.41 -0.49 16.50
N ALA A 122 -9.46 -0.84 17.24
CA ALA A 122 -9.62 -2.18 17.83
C ALA A 122 -9.91 -3.27 16.80
N ILE A 123 -10.53 -2.93 15.67
CA ILE A 123 -10.83 -3.84 14.57
C ILE A 123 -10.12 -3.35 13.32
N TRP A 124 -9.43 -4.24 12.61
CA TRP A 124 -8.82 -3.92 11.33
C TRP A 124 -8.65 -5.12 10.40
N HIS A 125 -8.67 -4.83 9.11
CA HIS A 125 -8.35 -5.79 8.06
C HIS A 125 -7.24 -5.21 7.19
N GLN A 126 -6.15 -5.94 7.01
CA GLN A 126 -4.96 -5.44 6.32
C GLN A 126 -4.64 -6.27 5.07
N ALA A 127 -4.58 -5.59 3.93
CA ALA A 127 -3.85 -6.08 2.76
C ALA A 127 -2.35 -5.79 2.98
N GLN A 128 -1.64 -6.76 3.56
CA GLN A 128 -0.24 -6.60 3.93
C GLN A 128 0.68 -6.77 2.72
N THR A 129 1.71 -5.91 2.63
CA THR A 129 2.74 -5.97 1.59
C THR A 129 4.13 -6.12 2.24
N GLY A 130 4.92 -7.08 1.76
CA GLY A 130 6.24 -7.41 2.30
C GLY A 130 6.29 -8.74 3.05
N ALA A 131 7.49 -9.15 3.47
CA ALA A 131 7.72 -10.46 4.09
C ALA A 131 7.44 -10.45 5.62
N ARG A 132 7.15 -11.61 6.22
CA ARG A 132 7.17 -11.81 7.68
C ARG A 132 8.40 -12.63 8.10
N PRO A 133 9.02 -12.38 9.28
CA PRO A 133 8.84 -11.23 10.17
C PRO A 133 9.68 -10.05 9.67
N ALA A 134 9.12 -8.85 9.65
CA ALA A 134 9.77 -7.69 9.04
C ALA A 134 9.95 -6.49 9.96
N HIS A 135 11.08 -5.83 9.78
CA HIS A 135 11.32 -4.46 10.23
C HIS A 135 10.60 -3.48 9.29
N ARG A 136 10.53 -2.21 9.69
CA ARG A 136 9.80 -1.19 8.94
C ARG A 136 10.75 -0.48 8.00
N ALA A 137 10.25 -0.21 6.80
CA ALA A 137 10.96 0.55 5.79
C ALA A 137 10.07 1.70 5.34
N LEU A 138 10.70 2.62 4.62
CA LEU A 138 10.05 3.79 4.07
C LEU A 138 9.03 3.35 3.00
N PHE A 139 7.76 3.65 3.25
CA PHE A 139 6.64 3.30 2.38
C PHE A 139 6.04 4.57 1.76
N LEU A 140 5.70 4.50 0.48
CA LEU A 140 5.19 5.61 -0.30
C LEU A 140 3.83 5.22 -0.86
N ILE A 141 2.82 6.07 -0.66
CA ILE A 141 1.53 5.98 -1.34
C ILE A 141 1.49 7.10 -2.39
N MET A 142 1.21 6.75 -3.64
CA MET A 142 1.25 7.67 -4.78
C MET A 142 -0.16 8.10 -5.26
N GLY A 143 -1.20 7.44 -4.78
CA GLY A 143 -2.59 7.79 -5.06
C GLY A 143 -3.54 6.98 -4.18
N VAL A 144 -4.65 7.60 -3.77
CA VAL A 144 -5.72 6.95 -3.01
C VAL A 144 -7.05 7.46 -3.54
N PHE A 145 -7.78 6.60 -4.24
CA PHE A 145 -9.08 6.93 -4.81
C PHE A 145 -10.11 5.93 -4.33
N ILE A 146 -11.32 6.41 -4.06
CA ILE A 146 -12.43 5.58 -3.63
C ILE A 146 -13.65 5.84 -4.50
N LEU A 147 -14.27 4.76 -4.97
CA LEU A 147 -15.61 4.76 -5.53
C LEU A 147 -16.52 4.09 -4.51
N ALA A 148 -17.59 4.78 -4.10
CA ALA A 148 -18.53 4.25 -3.12
C ALA A 148 -19.95 4.31 -3.68
N ASP A 149 -20.70 3.23 -3.51
CA ASP A 149 -22.07 3.13 -4.04
C ASP A 149 -23.08 3.94 -3.20
N ASN A 150 -22.73 4.29 -1.97
CA ASN A 150 -23.38 5.31 -1.16
C ASN A 150 -22.49 5.69 0.03
N PRO A 151 -22.26 6.98 0.31
CA PRO A 151 -21.75 7.38 1.61
C PRO A 151 -22.81 7.03 2.67
N LEU A 152 -22.41 6.39 3.77
CA LEU A 152 -23.37 6.03 4.83
C LEU A 152 -23.95 7.26 5.53
N PHE A 153 -23.36 8.45 5.37
CA PHE A 153 -23.84 9.72 5.92
C PHE A 153 -23.45 10.89 5.02
N ASP A 154 -24.44 11.75 4.71
CA ASP A 154 -24.30 13.11 4.15
C ASP A 154 -24.10 14.14 5.27
#